data_AF-A0AA88KJC7-F1
#
_entry.id   AF-A0AA88KJC7-F1
#
_cell.length_a   1.000
_cell.length_b   1.000
_cell.length_c   1.000
_cell.angle_alpha   90.00
_cell.angle_beta   90.00
_cell.angle_gamma   90.00
#
_symmetry.space_group_name_H-M   'P 1'
#
loop_
_entity.id
_entity.type
_entity.pdbx_description
1 polymer ?
#
loop_
_entity_poly.entity_id
_entity_poly.type
_entity_poly.pdbx_seq_one_letter_code
_entity_poly.pdbx_strand_id
1 'polypeptide(L)'
;MISNSLSENVAGFVAHKVHQTFKLNPNLTQKKDSLTLVKNIMMNVIKNFFDEKYRKIKMSNQKFSEKVVNVPGAFDLLLHSGFRTDGENAYLPSDVKVEVLDFVISIIEGYEQGKFVVSTERSSVLNSVESTLKLNDLINASEKLKSDPSNLEYRLAYAKAAEDVKQADLYDHCIQMLTESIENIVSNKIRDDLSMYKLYYRIASLHYSKGNLDTSLENVKLCEQLMAQCNDLVFGDNDYGLLHHLCACIYATKKQIPEAVAEFDKALKYNYELRDNTLRQKGNTLATHYLDTFMKDNTNFEECVQGLLHLLNTDCPEHESILLVLGIIHQRNGSVEGAIKYYNELLERPDRDVDGVMQSKVS
;
A
#
# COMPACT_ATOMS: atom_id res chain seq x y z
N MET A 1 -3.93 -1.47 -18.52
CA MET A 1 -4.22 -0.10 -18.01
C MET A 1 -4.32 -0.18 -16.50
N ILE A 2 -3.17 -0.16 -15.81
CA ILE A 2 -3.09 -0.26 -14.34
C ILE A 2 -2.14 0.87 -13.93
N SER A 3 -2.65 2.06 -13.57
CA SER A 3 -1.76 3.14 -13.10
C SER A 3 -2.43 4.34 -12.39
N ASN A 4 -3.60 4.24 -11.75
CA ASN A 4 -4.14 5.39 -10.99
C ASN A 4 -4.29 5.14 -9.47
N SER A 5 -4.42 3.88 -9.02
CA SER A 5 -4.58 3.55 -7.59
C SER A 5 -3.27 3.52 -6.79
N LEU A 6 -2.15 3.78 -7.45
CA LEU A 6 -0.81 3.73 -6.84
C LEU A 6 -0.45 5.16 -6.37
N SER A 7 -0.64 6.17 -7.23
CA SER A 7 -0.44 7.60 -6.91
C SER A 7 -1.13 8.11 -5.64
N GLU A 8 -2.32 7.61 -5.30
CA GLU A 8 -3.09 8.01 -4.13
C GLU A 8 -2.46 7.54 -2.81
N ASN A 9 -1.77 6.39 -2.81
CA ASN A 9 -1.14 5.84 -1.61
C ASN A 9 0.06 6.69 -1.15
N VAL A 10 0.72 7.40 -2.05
CA VAL A 10 1.84 8.28 -1.70
C VAL A 10 1.41 9.62 -1.19
N ALA A 11 0.42 10.23 -1.84
CA ALA A 11 -0.17 11.44 -1.33
C ALA A 11 -0.75 11.18 0.06
N GLY A 12 -1.48 10.07 0.22
CA GLY A 12 -1.98 9.58 1.50
C GLY A 12 -0.87 9.28 2.52
N PHE A 13 0.23 8.64 2.12
CA PHE A 13 1.33 8.28 3.02
C PHE A 13 2.18 9.48 3.44
N VAL A 14 2.60 10.35 2.51
CA VAL A 14 3.32 11.58 2.82
C VAL A 14 2.44 12.49 3.67
N ALA A 15 1.15 12.60 3.33
CA ALA A 15 0.23 13.39 4.14
C ALA A 15 -0.06 12.75 5.51
N HIS A 16 -0.10 11.41 5.61
CA HIS A 16 -0.15 10.70 6.88
C HIS A 16 1.10 10.95 7.72
N LYS A 17 2.29 11.00 7.11
CA LYS A 17 3.54 11.32 7.80
C LYS A 17 3.60 12.78 8.25
N VAL A 18 3.18 13.72 7.41
CA VAL A 18 2.95 15.12 7.79
C VAL A 18 1.98 15.15 8.98
N HIS A 19 0.84 14.46 8.90
CA HIS A 19 -0.15 14.38 9.98
C HIS A 19 0.39 13.72 11.26
N GLN A 20 1.22 12.67 11.17
CA GLN A 20 1.92 12.03 12.30
C GLN A 20 2.88 13.01 12.98
N THR A 21 3.70 13.75 12.21
CA THR A 21 4.55 14.85 12.71
C THR A 21 3.72 15.89 13.46
N PHE A 22 2.50 16.17 13.00
CA PHE A 22 1.57 17.09 13.63
C PHE A 22 0.84 16.53 14.85
N LYS A 23 0.54 15.23 14.92
CA LYS A 23 -0.21 14.61 16.01
C LYS A 23 0.67 14.18 17.17
N LEU A 24 1.89 13.71 16.90
CA LEU A 24 2.80 13.14 17.90
C LEU A 24 3.58 14.18 18.70
N ASN A 25 3.65 15.42 18.22
CA ASN A 25 4.34 16.50 18.92
C ASN A 25 3.31 17.40 19.66
N PRO A 26 3.38 17.65 20.97
CA PRO A 26 2.40 18.50 21.65
C PRO A 26 2.65 20.01 21.44
N ASN A 27 3.86 20.43 21.05
CA ASN A 27 4.23 21.85 20.94
C ASN A 27 3.98 22.41 19.52
N LEU A 28 2.93 23.23 19.36
CA LEU A 28 2.52 23.81 18.07
C LEU A 28 3.60 24.70 17.42
N THR A 29 4.41 25.39 18.21
CA THR A 29 5.46 26.30 17.71
C THR A 29 6.62 25.51 17.10
N GLN A 30 7.04 24.44 17.77
CA GLN A 30 8.12 23.57 17.27
C GLN A 30 7.73 22.91 15.94
N LYS A 31 6.45 22.56 15.75
CA LYS A 31 5.94 21.99 14.48
C LYS A 31 6.11 22.94 13.29
N LYS A 32 5.64 24.18 13.45
CA LYS A 32 5.71 25.19 12.38
C LYS A 32 7.15 25.47 11.99
N ASP A 33 8.02 25.61 12.98
CA ASP A 33 9.45 25.81 12.78
C ASP A 33 10.12 24.66 12.02
N SER A 34 9.72 23.42 12.34
CA SER A 34 10.25 22.20 11.72
C SER A 34 9.86 22.13 10.24
N LEU A 35 8.59 22.33 9.93
CA LEU A 35 8.08 22.26 8.56
C LEU A 35 8.56 23.42 7.70
N THR A 36 8.65 24.62 8.29
CA THR A 36 9.27 25.76 7.62
C THR A 36 10.70 25.43 7.22
N LEU A 37 11.48 24.79 8.12
CA LEU A 37 12.85 24.41 7.80
C LEU A 37 12.92 23.30 6.73
N VAL A 38 12.11 22.26 6.84
CA VAL A 38 12.02 21.18 5.85
C VAL A 38 11.64 21.74 4.46
N LYS A 39 10.62 22.58 4.40
CA LYS A 39 10.20 23.29 3.17
C LYS A 39 11.33 24.15 2.60
N ASN A 40 12.03 24.91 3.45
CA ASN A 40 13.14 25.76 3.01
C ASN A 40 14.31 24.93 2.44
N ILE A 41 14.61 23.78 3.05
CA ILE A 41 15.61 22.84 2.54
C ILE A 41 15.22 22.39 1.13
N MET A 42 13.99 21.91 0.95
CA MET A 42 13.50 21.44 -0.36
C MET A 42 13.51 22.56 -1.40
N MET A 43 13.02 23.77 -1.06
CA MET A 43 13.04 24.93 -1.96
C MET A 43 14.46 25.33 -2.37
N ASN A 44 15.42 25.26 -1.45
CA ASN A 44 16.82 25.57 -1.76
C ASN A 44 17.43 24.53 -2.70
N VAL A 45 17.08 23.25 -2.52
CA VAL A 45 17.47 22.18 -3.43
C VAL A 45 16.83 22.38 -4.80
N ILE A 46 15.52 22.63 -4.89
CA ILE A 46 14.83 22.86 -6.18
C ILE A 46 15.46 24.03 -6.94
N LYS A 47 15.72 25.15 -6.25
CA LYS A 47 16.36 26.34 -6.85
C LYS A 47 17.77 26.06 -7.35
N ASN A 48 18.51 25.15 -6.71
CA ASN A 48 19.91 24.86 -6.99
C ASN A 48 20.13 23.36 -7.21
N PHE A 49 19.27 22.72 -8.01
CA PHE A 49 19.13 21.26 -8.05
C PHE A 49 20.41 20.51 -8.46
N PHE A 50 21.24 21.13 -9.28
CA PHE A 50 22.50 20.53 -9.74
C PHE A 50 23.69 20.82 -8.80
N ASP A 51 23.51 21.63 -7.76
CA ASP A 51 24.58 21.97 -6.82
C ASP A 51 24.52 21.04 -5.59
N GLU A 52 25.53 20.19 -5.48
CA GLU A 52 25.69 19.19 -4.42
C GLU A 52 25.68 19.82 -3.01
N LYS A 53 26.15 21.07 -2.87
CA LYS A 53 26.18 21.79 -1.60
C LYS A 53 24.79 21.95 -0.99
N TYR A 54 23.76 22.17 -1.82
CA TYR A 54 22.39 22.36 -1.33
C TYR A 54 21.69 21.04 -1.04
N ARG A 55 22.18 19.96 -1.64
CA ARG A 55 21.61 18.61 -1.51
C ARG A 55 22.12 17.86 -0.29
N LYS A 56 23.12 18.38 0.43
CA LYS A 56 23.76 17.70 1.56
C LYS A 56 23.73 18.57 2.81
N ILE A 57 23.28 17.97 3.93
CA ILE A 57 23.10 18.66 5.21
C ILE A 57 23.71 17.81 6.32
N LYS A 58 24.64 18.40 7.07
CA LYS A 58 25.19 17.76 8.28
C LYS A 58 24.11 17.62 9.34
N MET A 59 23.88 16.42 9.83
CA MET A 59 22.91 16.14 10.89
C MET A 59 23.30 16.81 12.22
N SER A 60 24.60 17.05 12.44
CA SER A 60 25.13 17.79 13.59
C SER A 60 24.94 19.31 13.51
N ASN A 61 24.42 19.85 12.40
CA ASN A 61 24.07 21.26 12.33
C ASN A 61 23.01 21.59 13.39
N GLN A 62 23.32 22.47 14.32
CA GLN A 62 22.47 22.76 15.47
C GLN A 62 21.01 23.06 15.09
N LYS A 63 20.78 23.93 14.09
CA LYS A 63 19.43 24.29 13.65
C LYS A 63 18.68 23.12 13.02
N PHE A 64 19.37 22.30 12.23
CA PHE A 64 18.78 21.12 11.59
C PHE A 64 18.52 20.00 12.60
N SER A 65 19.44 19.78 13.53
CA SER A 65 19.30 18.78 14.59
C SER A 65 18.10 19.09 15.49
N GLU A 66 18.01 20.32 16.00
CA GLU A 66 16.96 20.75 16.93
C GLU A 66 15.56 20.77 16.28
N LYS A 67 15.47 21.11 14.99
CA LYS A 67 14.20 21.35 14.30
C LYS A 67 13.77 20.25 13.32
N VAL A 68 14.63 19.29 13.00
CA VAL A 68 14.29 18.20 12.07
C VAL A 68 14.65 16.85 12.66
N VAL A 69 15.91 16.63 13.01
CA VAL A 69 16.38 15.31 13.49
C VAL A 69 15.71 14.91 14.80
N ASN A 70 15.65 15.83 15.76
CA ASN A 70 15.10 15.56 17.10
C ASN A 70 13.57 15.77 17.18
N VAL A 71 12.91 16.12 16.08
CA VAL A 71 11.48 16.37 16.02
C VAL A 71 10.81 15.14 15.42
N PRO A 72 10.01 14.37 16.21
CA PRO A 72 9.31 13.18 15.72
C PRO A 72 8.54 13.45 14.42
N GLY A 73 8.79 12.64 13.40
CA GLY A 73 8.16 12.72 12.08
C GLY A 73 8.76 13.75 11.11
N ALA A 74 9.47 14.78 11.59
CA ALA A 74 10.04 15.81 10.71
C ALA A 74 11.22 15.27 9.88
N PHE A 75 12.07 14.45 10.48
CA PHE A 75 13.15 13.76 9.76
C PHE A 75 12.60 12.67 8.82
N ASP A 76 11.58 11.93 9.27
CA ASP A 76 10.92 10.92 8.43
C ASP A 76 10.34 11.54 7.17
N LEU A 77 9.73 12.73 7.27
CA LEU A 77 9.24 13.48 6.12
C LEU A 77 10.35 13.81 5.11
N LEU A 78 11.57 14.12 5.59
CA LEU A 78 12.73 14.39 4.74
C LEU A 78 13.21 13.11 4.04
N LEU A 79 13.25 11.98 4.75
CA LEU A 79 13.60 10.69 4.16
C LEU A 79 12.56 10.27 3.11
N HIS A 80 11.28 10.49 3.39
CA HIS A 80 10.17 10.25 2.47
C HIS A 80 10.03 11.29 1.36
N SER A 81 10.86 12.33 1.32
CA SER A 81 10.99 13.18 0.13
C SER A 81 12.18 12.77 -0.73
N GLY A 82 12.83 11.64 -0.43
CA GLY A 82 13.92 11.07 -1.18
C GLY A 82 15.32 11.32 -0.59
N PHE A 83 15.45 12.00 0.56
CA PHE A 83 16.75 12.11 1.21
C PHE A 83 17.19 10.75 1.78
N ARG A 84 18.50 10.51 1.77
CA ARG A 84 19.18 9.36 2.36
C ARG A 84 20.16 9.83 3.42
N THR A 85 20.68 8.89 4.22
CA THR A 85 21.68 9.19 5.24
C THR A 85 23.00 8.50 4.92
N ASP A 86 24.13 9.21 5.07
CA ASP A 86 25.48 8.63 4.97
C ASP A 86 26.21 8.58 6.33
N GLY A 87 25.43 8.41 7.40
CA GLY A 87 25.89 8.44 8.79
C GLY A 87 25.84 9.84 9.38
N GLU A 88 26.69 10.76 8.90
CA GLU A 88 26.76 12.13 9.45
C GLU A 88 25.90 13.14 8.68
N ASN A 89 25.49 12.84 7.45
CA ASN A 89 24.73 13.76 6.61
C ASN A 89 23.41 13.15 6.16
N ALA A 90 22.39 14.01 6.06
CA ALA A 90 21.25 13.79 5.20
C ALA A 90 21.58 14.34 3.81
N TYR A 91 21.39 13.56 2.76
CA TYR A 91 21.68 13.99 1.39
C TYR A 91 20.59 13.56 0.40
N LEU A 92 20.34 14.37 -0.62
CA LEU A 92 19.41 14.04 -1.71
C LEU A 92 20.20 13.51 -2.92
N PRO A 93 20.12 12.23 -3.27
CA PRO A 93 20.86 11.66 -4.41
C PRO A 93 20.32 12.13 -5.77
N SER A 94 21.19 12.16 -6.78
CA SER A 94 20.98 12.77 -8.11
C SER A 94 19.86 12.16 -8.94
N ASP A 95 19.44 10.95 -8.58
CA ASP A 95 18.32 10.20 -9.17
C ASP A 95 16.94 10.70 -8.71
N VAL A 96 16.85 11.44 -7.60
CA VAL A 96 15.58 11.98 -7.11
C VAL A 96 15.13 13.14 -7.98
N LYS A 97 13.92 13.01 -8.53
CA LYS A 97 13.28 13.99 -9.40
C LYS A 97 12.82 15.24 -8.64
N VAL A 98 12.98 16.42 -9.24
CA VAL A 98 12.58 17.72 -8.66
C VAL A 98 11.09 17.73 -8.30
N GLU A 99 10.28 17.08 -9.12
CA GLU A 99 8.83 17.00 -8.99
C GLU A 99 8.39 16.32 -7.69
N VAL A 100 9.22 15.44 -7.12
CA VAL A 100 8.98 14.83 -5.79
C VAL A 100 9.03 15.90 -4.70
N LEU A 101 10.04 16.78 -4.75
CA LEU A 101 10.20 17.84 -3.76
C LEU A 101 9.10 18.88 -3.87
N ASP A 102 8.76 19.30 -5.10
CA ASP A 102 7.65 20.22 -5.37
C ASP A 102 6.33 19.66 -4.83
N PHE A 103 6.10 18.35 -5.01
CA PHE A 103 4.91 17.69 -4.49
C PHE A 103 4.85 17.72 -2.96
N VAL A 104 5.94 17.34 -2.28
CA VAL A 104 5.97 17.37 -0.80
C VAL A 104 5.81 18.80 -0.26
N ILE A 105 6.38 19.80 -0.93
CA ILE A 105 6.15 21.22 -0.57
C ILE A 105 4.67 21.58 -0.68
N SER A 106 3.99 21.16 -1.76
CA SER A 106 2.56 21.45 -1.93
C SER A 106 1.70 20.87 -0.80
N ILE A 107 2.04 19.69 -0.29
CA ILE A 107 1.38 19.08 0.88
C ILE A 107 1.64 19.91 2.13
N ILE A 108 2.88 20.33 2.38
CA ILE A 108 3.23 21.17 3.52
C ILE A 108 2.47 22.49 3.47
N GLU A 109 2.38 23.13 2.30
CA GLU A 109 1.66 24.39 2.11
C GLU A 109 0.16 24.26 2.28
N GLY A 110 -0.45 23.21 1.72
CA GLY A 110 -1.87 22.90 1.92
C GLY A 110 -2.18 22.72 3.40
N TYR A 111 -1.29 22.04 4.13
CA TYR A 111 -1.40 21.91 5.58
C TYR A 111 -1.30 23.27 6.30
N GLU A 112 -0.28 24.09 6.01
CA GLU A 112 -0.07 25.40 6.65
C GLU A 112 -1.28 26.34 6.50
N GLN A 113 -1.97 26.24 5.37
CA GLN A 113 -3.13 27.07 5.04
C GLN A 113 -4.45 26.54 5.62
N GLY A 114 -4.44 25.39 6.31
CA GLY A 114 -5.65 24.71 6.76
C GLY A 114 -6.54 24.24 5.60
N LYS A 115 -5.99 24.21 4.38
CA LYS A 115 -6.62 23.75 3.14
C LYS A 115 -6.03 22.40 2.79
N PHE A 116 -6.23 21.42 3.67
CA PHE A 116 -5.84 20.06 3.37
C PHE A 116 -6.78 19.52 2.28
N VAL A 117 -6.41 19.77 1.03
CA VAL A 117 -7.03 19.23 -0.17
C VAL A 117 -5.87 18.59 -0.93
N VAL A 118 -5.86 17.27 -1.00
CA VAL A 118 -4.92 16.54 -1.87
C VAL A 118 -5.39 16.79 -3.30
N SER A 119 -4.82 17.79 -3.99
CA SER A 119 -5.14 17.97 -5.41
C SER A 119 -4.35 16.95 -6.25
N THR A 120 -5.07 15.98 -6.79
CA THR A 120 -4.59 14.83 -7.58
C THR A 120 -4.33 15.14 -9.06
N GLU A 121 -4.33 16.41 -9.48
CA GLU A 121 -4.16 16.82 -10.90
C GLU A 121 -2.80 16.47 -11.54
N ARG A 122 -1.87 15.81 -10.82
CA ARG A 122 -0.58 15.34 -11.35
C ARG A 122 -0.39 13.82 -11.23
N SER A 123 -1.36 13.04 -11.71
CA SER A 123 -1.33 11.55 -11.71
C SER A 123 -0.01 10.93 -12.24
N SER A 124 0.60 11.47 -13.31
CA SER A 124 1.87 10.93 -13.83
C SER A 124 3.08 11.20 -12.93
N VAL A 125 3.09 12.34 -12.24
CA VAL A 125 4.14 12.70 -11.27
C VAL A 125 4.00 11.83 -10.03
N LEU A 126 2.78 11.65 -9.52
CA LEU A 126 2.49 10.88 -8.31
C LEU A 126 2.87 9.40 -8.43
N ASN A 127 2.59 8.77 -9.57
CA ASN A 127 3.04 7.40 -9.85
C ASN A 127 4.57 7.29 -9.90
N SER A 128 5.24 8.33 -10.40
CA SER A 128 6.70 8.39 -10.40
C SER A 128 7.27 8.61 -9.00
N VAL A 129 6.58 9.37 -8.14
CA VAL A 129 6.97 9.59 -6.74
C VAL A 129 6.83 8.31 -5.93
N GLU A 130 5.75 7.55 -6.11
CA GLU A 130 5.57 6.26 -5.43
C GLU A 130 6.57 5.21 -5.82
N SER A 131 6.80 5.08 -7.11
CA SER A 131 7.83 4.17 -7.59
C SER A 131 9.19 4.54 -6.98
N THR A 132 9.46 5.84 -6.83
CA THR A 132 10.67 6.34 -6.16
C THR A 132 10.67 6.05 -4.66
N LEU A 133 9.54 6.19 -3.96
CA LEU A 133 9.45 5.95 -2.53
C LEU A 133 9.59 4.48 -2.17
N LYS A 134 8.88 3.60 -2.87
CA LYS A 134 8.99 2.15 -2.68
C LYS A 134 10.41 1.67 -3.00
N LEU A 135 11.05 2.26 -4.03
CA LEU A 135 12.45 2.00 -4.34
C LEU A 135 13.39 2.47 -3.23
N ASN A 136 13.13 3.63 -2.61
CA ASN A 136 13.91 4.10 -1.47
C ASN A 136 13.73 3.20 -0.24
N ASP A 137 12.51 2.72 0.03
CA ASP A 137 12.28 1.76 1.11
C ASP A 137 13.08 0.47 0.89
N LEU A 138 13.14 -0.02 -0.35
CA LEU A 138 13.99 -1.17 -0.71
C LEU A 138 15.48 -0.88 -0.51
N ILE A 139 15.96 0.29 -0.92
CA ILE A 139 17.36 0.72 -0.73
C ILE A 139 17.70 0.80 0.76
N ASN A 140 16.86 1.48 1.55
CA ASN A 140 17.05 1.63 2.99
C ASN A 140 17.02 0.28 3.71
N ALA A 141 16.08 -0.61 3.34
CA ALA A 141 16.02 -1.96 3.88
C ALA A 141 17.26 -2.77 3.50
N SER A 142 17.76 -2.62 2.26
CA SER A 142 19.01 -3.24 1.80
C SER A 142 20.21 -2.74 2.59
N GLU A 143 20.31 -1.44 2.87
CA GLU A 143 21.40 -0.87 3.68
C GLU A 143 21.39 -1.41 5.11
N LYS A 144 20.21 -1.45 5.75
CA LYS A 144 20.05 -2.05 7.09
C LYS A 144 20.42 -3.53 7.09
N LEU A 145 19.98 -4.28 6.09
CA LEU A 145 20.32 -5.70 5.94
C LEU A 145 21.83 -5.91 5.70
N LYS A 146 22.51 -5.01 4.98
CA LYS A 146 23.97 -5.05 4.85
C LYS A 146 24.67 -4.81 6.19
N SER A 147 24.12 -3.94 7.04
CA SER A 147 24.71 -3.63 8.35
C SER A 147 24.54 -4.76 9.36
N ASP A 148 23.41 -5.48 9.33
CA ASP A 148 23.17 -6.68 10.13
C ASP A 148 22.39 -7.71 9.31
N PRO A 149 23.10 -8.60 8.60
CA PRO A 149 22.47 -9.61 7.75
C PRO A 149 21.69 -10.67 8.51
N SER A 150 21.88 -10.78 9.83
CA SER A 150 21.23 -11.79 10.67
C SER A 150 19.90 -11.30 11.25
N ASN A 151 19.66 -9.99 11.22
CA ASN A 151 18.49 -9.38 11.81
C ASN A 151 17.20 -9.77 11.08
N LEU A 152 16.31 -10.44 11.79
CA LEU A 152 15.04 -10.92 11.25
C LEU A 152 14.13 -9.78 10.76
N GLU A 153 14.06 -8.67 11.48
CA GLU A 153 13.20 -7.54 11.10
C GLU A 153 13.69 -6.90 9.79
N TYR A 154 15.00 -6.82 9.59
CA TYR A 154 15.57 -6.28 8.35
C TYR A 154 15.34 -7.21 7.16
N ARG A 155 15.43 -8.54 7.37
CA ARG A 155 15.09 -9.54 6.36
C ARG A 155 13.62 -9.44 5.93
N LEU A 156 12.70 -9.35 6.91
CA LEU A 156 11.27 -9.20 6.66
C LEU A 156 10.94 -7.87 5.95
N ALA A 157 11.57 -6.77 6.38
CA ALA A 157 11.39 -5.46 5.77
C ALA A 157 11.91 -5.43 4.32
N TYR A 158 13.07 -6.04 4.06
CA TYR A 158 13.62 -6.14 2.71
C TYR A 158 12.73 -6.96 1.77
N ALA A 159 12.24 -8.11 2.24
CA ALA A 159 11.32 -8.95 1.48
C ALA A 159 9.99 -8.23 1.17
N LYS A 160 9.43 -7.50 2.14
CA LYS A 160 8.23 -6.67 1.92
C LYS A 160 8.51 -5.57 0.89
N ALA A 161 9.62 -4.85 1.03
CA ALA A 161 9.94 -3.77 0.10
C ALA A 161 10.14 -4.28 -1.33
N ALA A 162 10.79 -5.45 -1.50
CA ALA A 162 10.96 -6.10 -2.80
C ALA A 162 9.61 -6.46 -3.45
N GLU A 163 8.66 -6.94 -2.65
CA GLU A 163 7.28 -7.21 -3.06
C GLU A 163 6.56 -5.92 -3.48
N ASP A 164 6.63 -4.87 -2.67
CA ASP A 164 5.97 -3.57 -2.91
C ASP A 164 6.45 -2.91 -4.22
N VAL A 165 7.75 -3.02 -4.56
CA VAL A 165 8.29 -2.53 -5.85
C VAL A 165 8.09 -3.50 -7.03
N LYS A 166 7.53 -4.69 -6.79
CA LYS A 166 7.32 -5.75 -7.79
C LYS A 166 8.61 -6.20 -8.49
N GLN A 167 9.74 -6.23 -7.77
CA GLN A 167 11.01 -6.72 -8.31
C GLN A 167 11.08 -8.25 -8.22
N ALA A 168 10.48 -8.92 -9.21
CA ALA A 168 10.38 -10.38 -9.25
C ALA A 168 11.74 -11.10 -9.16
N ASP A 169 12.80 -10.50 -9.72
CA ASP A 169 14.16 -11.06 -9.69
C ASP A 169 14.72 -11.22 -8.27
N LEU A 170 14.20 -10.46 -7.30
CA LEU A 170 14.62 -10.55 -5.89
C LEU A 170 13.85 -11.60 -5.09
N TYR A 171 12.73 -12.12 -5.61
CA TYR A 171 11.85 -12.98 -4.82
C TYR A 171 12.51 -14.29 -4.41
N ASP A 172 13.26 -14.93 -5.31
CA ASP A 172 13.99 -16.17 -4.97
C ASP A 172 15.03 -15.93 -3.87
N HIS A 173 15.77 -14.83 -3.99
CA HIS A 173 16.74 -14.44 -2.97
C HIS A 173 16.06 -14.18 -1.62
N CYS A 174 14.92 -13.47 -1.61
CA CYS A 174 14.16 -13.21 -0.40
C CYS A 174 13.63 -14.50 0.22
N ILE A 175 13.05 -15.41 -0.58
CA ILE A 175 12.53 -16.69 -0.12
C ILE A 175 13.64 -17.53 0.50
N GLN A 176 14.81 -17.63 -0.16
CA GLN A 176 15.95 -18.36 0.36
C GLN A 176 16.40 -17.77 1.72
N MET A 177 16.60 -16.45 1.77
CA MET A 177 17.02 -15.75 2.99
C MET A 177 16.05 -15.96 4.16
N LEU A 178 14.74 -15.93 3.91
CA LEU A 178 13.72 -16.17 4.94
C LEU A 178 13.68 -17.64 5.36
N THR A 179 13.93 -18.57 4.42
CA THR A 179 14.02 -20.02 4.71
C THR A 179 15.22 -20.32 5.61
N GLU A 180 16.37 -19.72 5.35
CA GLU A 180 17.55 -19.83 6.23
C GLU A 180 17.27 -19.31 7.65
N SER A 181 16.45 -18.26 7.79
CA SER A 181 16.02 -17.78 9.10
C SER A 181 15.15 -18.80 9.84
N ILE A 182 14.25 -19.48 9.14
CA ILE A 182 13.44 -20.57 9.70
C ILE A 182 14.33 -21.72 10.16
N GLU A 183 15.26 -22.17 9.31
CA GLU A 183 16.19 -23.27 9.62
C GLU A 183 17.04 -22.95 10.86
N ASN A 184 17.46 -21.70 11.02
CA ASN A 184 18.21 -21.24 12.20
C ASN A 184 17.35 -21.33 13.48
N ILE A 185 16.12 -20.83 13.46
CA ILE A 185 15.19 -20.89 14.60
C ILE A 185 14.95 -22.36 15.02
N VAL A 186 14.66 -23.22 14.04
CA VAL A 186 14.42 -24.65 14.26
C VAL A 186 15.66 -25.36 14.81
N SER A 187 16.84 -25.13 14.20
CA SER A 187 18.10 -25.77 14.61
C SER A 187 18.51 -25.38 16.02
N ASN A 188 18.28 -24.13 16.40
CA ASN A 188 18.57 -23.62 17.74
C ASN A 188 17.46 -23.93 18.76
N LYS A 189 16.41 -24.66 18.36
CA LYS A 189 15.26 -25.02 19.21
C LYS A 189 14.63 -23.81 19.89
N ILE A 190 14.65 -22.66 19.21
CA ILE A 190 14.06 -21.42 19.70
C ILE A 190 12.55 -21.54 19.50
N ARG A 191 11.78 -21.45 20.58
CA ARG A 191 10.32 -21.37 20.49
C ARG A 191 9.91 -19.91 20.26
N ASP A 192 9.76 -19.55 18.99
CA ASP A 192 9.31 -18.23 18.55
C ASP A 192 8.25 -18.34 17.46
N ASP A 193 7.04 -18.70 17.88
CA ASP A 193 5.92 -19.01 16.99
C ASP A 193 5.47 -17.77 16.19
N LEU A 194 5.59 -16.56 16.76
CA LEU A 194 5.23 -15.31 16.08
C LEU A 194 6.21 -14.96 14.96
N SER A 195 7.52 -15.10 15.21
CA SER A 195 8.52 -14.90 14.16
C SER A 195 8.39 -15.94 13.04
N MET A 196 8.16 -17.20 13.40
CA MET A 196 7.92 -18.28 12.45
C MET A 196 6.68 -18.00 11.58
N TYR A 197 5.58 -17.54 12.19
CA TYR A 197 4.40 -17.09 11.46
C TYR A 197 4.73 -15.96 10.46
N LYS A 198 5.42 -14.90 10.91
CA LYS A 198 5.78 -13.77 10.03
C LYS A 198 6.65 -14.21 8.85
N LEU A 199 7.56 -15.15 9.08
CA LEU A 199 8.42 -15.74 8.04
C LEU A 199 7.59 -16.53 7.02
N TYR A 200 6.78 -17.50 7.47
CA TYR A 200 5.93 -18.29 6.58
C TYR A 200 4.90 -17.45 5.82
N TYR A 201 4.28 -16.48 6.49
CA TYR A 201 3.34 -15.55 5.85
C TYR A 201 4.04 -14.76 4.72
N ARG A 202 5.25 -14.26 4.96
CA ARG A 202 6.00 -13.51 3.95
C ARG A 202 6.43 -14.41 2.79
N ILE A 203 6.89 -15.62 3.06
CA ILE A 203 7.22 -16.61 2.03
C ILE A 203 5.97 -16.97 1.19
N ALA A 204 4.82 -17.15 1.83
CA ALA A 204 3.54 -17.39 1.15
C ALA A 204 3.20 -16.24 0.21
N SER A 205 3.29 -14.99 0.66
CA SER A 205 3.03 -13.79 -0.13
C SER A 205 3.95 -13.69 -1.35
N LEU A 206 5.24 -13.95 -1.18
CA LEU A 206 6.20 -13.97 -2.29
C LEU A 206 5.90 -15.07 -3.30
N HIS A 207 5.56 -16.29 -2.85
CA HIS A 207 5.15 -17.36 -3.76
C HIS A 207 3.86 -17.04 -4.51
N TYR A 208 2.89 -16.40 -3.85
CA TYR A 208 1.68 -15.91 -4.50
C TYR A 208 2.02 -14.89 -5.60
N SER A 209 2.87 -13.91 -5.28
CA SER A 209 3.34 -12.90 -6.23
C SER A 209 4.12 -13.50 -7.42
N LYS A 210 4.77 -14.66 -7.23
CA LYS A 210 5.40 -15.45 -8.31
C LYS A 210 4.41 -16.27 -9.15
N GLY A 211 3.17 -16.43 -8.72
CA GLY A 211 2.21 -17.35 -9.31
C GLY A 211 2.36 -18.81 -8.86
N ASN A 212 3.20 -19.09 -7.86
CA ASN A 212 3.37 -20.43 -7.28
C ASN A 212 2.28 -20.70 -6.23
N LEU A 213 1.03 -20.82 -6.69
CA LEU A 213 -0.16 -20.81 -5.82
C LEU A 213 -0.21 -21.99 -4.84
N ASP A 214 0.23 -23.18 -5.25
CA ASP A 214 0.20 -24.37 -4.38
C ASP A 214 1.19 -24.26 -3.22
N THR A 215 2.44 -23.87 -3.52
CA THR A 215 3.46 -23.63 -2.50
C THR A 215 3.08 -22.47 -1.57
N SER A 216 2.44 -21.42 -2.12
CA SER A 216 1.90 -20.34 -1.30
C SER A 216 0.86 -20.85 -0.31
N LEU A 217 -0.08 -21.69 -0.76
CA LEU A 217 -1.12 -22.27 0.08
C LEU A 217 -0.55 -23.25 1.13
N GLU A 218 0.49 -24.00 0.80
CA GLU A 218 1.21 -24.84 1.77
C GLU A 218 1.79 -24.00 2.92
N ASN A 219 2.40 -22.85 2.61
CA ASN A 219 2.91 -21.95 3.64
C ASN A 219 1.78 -21.29 4.45
N VAL A 220 0.66 -20.95 3.83
CA VAL A 220 -0.55 -20.48 4.55
C VAL A 220 -1.03 -21.53 5.55
N LYS A 221 -1.07 -22.81 5.18
CA LYS A 221 -1.44 -23.90 6.10
C LYS A 221 -0.47 -24.02 7.28
N LEU A 222 0.82 -23.79 7.07
CA LEU A 222 1.80 -23.75 8.16
C LEU A 222 1.51 -22.59 9.13
N CYS A 223 1.16 -21.41 8.60
CA CYS A 223 0.71 -20.30 9.43
C CYS A 223 -0.55 -20.64 10.25
N GLU A 224 -1.55 -21.26 9.63
CA GLU A 224 -2.77 -21.69 10.34
C GLU A 224 -2.47 -22.71 11.46
N GLN A 225 -1.57 -23.65 11.19
CA GLN A 225 -1.13 -24.63 12.19
C GLN A 225 -0.43 -23.96 13.37
N LEU A 226 0.44 -22.97 13.12
CA LEU A 226 1.09 -22.21 14.18
C LEU A 226 0.06 -21.42 15.00
N MET A 227 -0.86 -20.72 14.33
CA MET A 227 -1.94 -19.98 15.00
C MET A 227 -2.80 -20.87 15.88
N ALA A 228 -3.16 -22.07 15.41
CA ALA A 228 -3.96 -23.03 16.18
C ALA A 228 -3.23 -23.65 17.38
N GLN A 229 -1.89 -23.71 17.35
CA GLN A 229 -1.07 -24.27 18.43
C GLN A 229 -0.71 -23.26 19.51
N CYS A 230 -0.83 -21.96 19.23
CA CYS A 230 -0.60 -20.90 20.19
C CYS A 230 -1.90 -20.47 20.88
N ASN A 231 -1.80 -19.95 22.11
CA ASN A 231 -2.93 -19.31 22.76
C ASN A 231 -3.23 -17.96 22.06
N ASP A 232 -4.51 -17.55 22.05
CA ASP A 232 -5.05 -16.34 21.40
C ASP A 232 -4.33 -15.02 21.75
N LEU A 233 -3.48 -14.98 22.78
CA LEU A 233 -2.73 -13.80 23.20
C LEU A 233 -1.50 -13.49 22.34
N VAL A 234 -1.03 -14.44 21.51
CA VAL A 234 0.20 -14.27 20.69
C VAL A 234 -0.09 -13.54 19.38
N PHE A 235 -1.26 -13.78 18.79
CA PHE A 235 -1.64 -13.25 17.47
C PHE A 235 -2.75 -12.22 17.63
N GLY A 236 -2.61 -11.08 16.95
CA GLY A 236 -3.66 -10.06 16.95
C GLY A 236 -4.69 -10.34 15.86
N ASP A 237 -5.87 -9.70 15.96
CA ASP A 237 -6.91 -9.77 14.92
C ASP A 237 -6.36 -9.34 13.54
N ASN A 238 -5.40 -8.41 13.52
CA ASN A 238 -4.72 -8.00 12.30
C ASN A 238 -3.99 -9.16 11.60
N ASP A 239 -3.33 -10.05 12.35
CA ASP A 239 -2.61 -11.20 11.80
C ASP A 239 -3.58 -12.20 11.17
N TYR A 240 -4.68 -12.52 11.86
CA TYR A 240 -5.74 -13.36 11.33
C TYR A 240 -6.35 -12.78 10.06
N GLY A 241 -6.66 -11.47 10.05
CA GLY A 241 -7.22 -10.80 8.88
C GLY A 241 -6.29 -10.84 7.67
N LEU A 242 -4.98 -10.61 7.87
CA LEU A 242 -3.98 -10.68 6.80
C LEU A 242 -3.87 -12.08 6.19
N LEU A 243 -3.86 -13.12 7.04
CA LEU A 243 -3.74 -14.51 6.58
C LEU A 243 -4.97 -14.92 5.75
N HIS A 244 -6.18 -14.64 6.25
CA HIS A 244 -7.41 -14.93 5.52
C HIS A 244 -7.51 -14.14 4.21
N HIS A 245 -7.07 -12.88 4.19
CA HIS A 245 -7.00 -12.07 2.98
C HIS A 245 -6.10 -12.71 1.91
N LEU A 246 -4.89 -13.12 2.29
CA LEU A 246 -3.97 -13.80 1.38
C LEU A 246 -4.55 -15.13 0.86
N CYS A 247 -5.15 -15.94 1.75
CA CYS A 247 -5.82 -17.18 1.39
C CYS A 247 -6.93 -16.95 0.35
N ALA A 248 -7.75 -15.93 0.57
CA ALA A 248 -8.80 -15.52 -0.37
C ALA A 248 -8.24 -15.15 -1.75
N CYS A 249 -7.13 -14.41 -1.81
CA CYS A 249 -6.46 -14.03 -3.05
C CYS A 249 -5.94 -15.25 -3.83
N ILE A 250 -5.37 -16.22 -3.12
CA ILE A 250 -4.88 -17.47 -3.70
C ILE A 250 -6.05 -18.25 -4.33
N TYR A 251 -7.14 -18.45 -3.58
CA TYR A 251 -8.32 -19.15 -4.09
C TYR A 251 -8.97 -18.42 -5.28
N ALA A 252 -9.06 -17.09 -5.22
CA ALA A 252 -9.57 -16.27 -6.32
C ALA A 252 -8.74 -16.49 -7.59
N THR A 253 -7.41 -16.50 -7.48
CA THR A 253 -6.50 -16.72 -8.61
C THR A 253 -6.60 -18.15 -9.15
N LYS A 254 -6.84 -19.14 -8.28
CA LYS A 254 -7.14 -20.54 -8.68
C LYS A 254 -8.56 -20.72 -9.24
N LYS A 255 -9.36 -19.66 -9.34
CA LYS A 255 -10.79 -19.67 -9.75
C LYS A 255 -11.71 -20.49 -8.83
N GLN A 256 -11.31 -20.68 -7.58
CA GLN A 256 -12.10 -21.33 -6.53
C GLN A 256 -12.92 -20.26 -5.80
N ILE A 257 -13.97 -19.79 -6.47
CA ILE A 257 -14.70 -18.58 -6.06
C ILE A 257 -15.44 -18.75 -4.72
N PRO A 258 -16.16 -19.85 -4.44
CA PRO A 258 -16.83 -20.04 -3.16
C PRO A 258 -15.85 -19.99 -1.97
N GLU A 259 -14.69 -20.64 -2.10
CA GLU A 259 -13.65 -20.66 -1.09
C GLU A 259 -13.03 -19.27 -0.91
N ALA A 260 -12.75 -18.55 -2.00
CA ALA A 260 -12.23 -17.19 -1.95
C ALA A 260 -13.16 -16.24 -1.21
N VAL A 261 -14.47 -16.31 -1.48
CA VAL A 261 -15.49 -15.46 -0.84
C VAL A 261 -15.56 -15.74 0.66
N ALA A 262 -15.56 -17.02 1.05
CA ALA A 262 -15.60 -17.41 2.45
C ALA A 262 -14.37 -16.90 3.23
N GLU A 263 -13.18 -16.94 2.61
CA GLU A 263 -11.96 -16.39 3.21
C GLU A 263 -11.98 -14.86 3.27
N PHE A 264 -12.49 -14.16 2.26
CA PHE A 264 -12.69 -12.70 2.35
C PHE A 264 -13.64 -12.31 3.49
N ASP A 265 -14.70 -13.08 3.72
CA ASP A 265 -15.63 -12.84 4.83
C ASP A 265 -14.98 -13.03 6.20
N LYS A 266 -14.10 -14.03 6.33
CA LYS A 266 -13.27 -14.19 7.53
C LYS A 266 -12.33 -13.00 7.69
N ALA A 267 -11.63 -12.58 6.64
CA ALA A 267 -10.70 -11.45 6.70
C ALA A 267 -11.38 -10.15 7.19
N LEU A 268 -12.58 -9.85 6.66
CA LEU A 268 -13.38 -8.69 7.04
C LEU A 268 -13.85 -8.71 8.49
N LYS A 269 -14.04 -9.90 9.07
CA LYS A 269 -14.42 -10.05 10.48
C LYS A 269 -13.29 -9.62 11.42
N TYR A 270 -12.04 -9.90 11.06
CA TYR A 270 -10.89 -9.70 11.93
C TYR A 270 -10.22 -8.34 11.74
N ASN A 271 -10.18 -7.78 10.54
CA ASN A 271 -9.33 -6.62 10.30
C ASN A 271 -10.05 -5.45 9.63
N TYR A 272 -10.32 -4.41 10.43
CA TYR A 272 -10.94 -3.17 9.95
C TYR A 272 -9.99 -2.31 9.10
N GLU A 273 -8.68 -2.33 9.37
CA GLU A 273 -7.70 -1.54 8.60
C GLU A 273 -7.58 -2.03 7.15
N LEU A 274 -7.83 -3.32 6.91
CA LEU A 274 -7.86 -3.91 5.58
C LEU A 274 -9.23 -3.85 4.90
N ARG A 275 -10.26 -3.34 5.58
CA ARG A 275 -11.67 -3.48 5.17
C ARG A 275 -11.89 -3.04 3.73
N ASP A 276 -11.42 -1.85 3.37
CA ASP A 276 -11.67 -1.27 2.05
C ASP A 276 -11.02 -2.08 0.93
N ASN A 277 -9.74 -2.45 1.10
CA ASN A 277 -9.01 -3.25 0.11
C ASN A 277 -9.59 -4.67 0.00
N THR A 278 -9.98 -5.26 1.12
CA THR A 278 -10.57 -6.60 1.19
C THR A 278 -11.93 -6.64 0.50
N LEU A 279 -12.80 -5.66 0.77
CA LEU A 279 -14.09 -5.51 0.09
C LEU A 279 -13.92 -5.31 -1.41
N ARG A 280 -12.99 -4.44 -1.82
CA ARG A 280 -12.66 -4.21 -3.23
C ARG A 280 -12.23 -5.49 -3.95
N GLN A 281 -11.32 -6.25 -3.35
CA GLN A 281 -10.84 -7.50 -3.94
C GLN A 281 -11.93 -8.58 -3.99
N LYS A 282 -12.77 -8.66 -2.96
CA LYS A 282 -13.96 -9.52 -2.97
C LYS A 282 -14.92 -9.15 -4.11
N GLY A 283 -15.23 -7.86 -4.25
CA GLY A 283 -16.08 -7.33 -5.32
C GLY A 283 -15.55 -7.65 -6.72
N ASN A 284 -14.25 -7.42 -6.97
CA ASN A 284 -13.57 -7.74 -8.23
C ASN A 284 -13.61 -9.25 -8.55
N THR A 285 -13.39 -10.08 -7.54
CA THR A 285 -13.42 -11.55 -7.67
C THR A 285 -14.81 -12.02 -8.11
N LEU A 286 -15.86 -11.54 -7.45
CA LEU A 286 -17.24 -11.89 -7.78
C LEU A 286 -17.67 -11.32 -9.14
N ALA A 287 -17.26 -10.10 -9.47
CA ALA A 287 -17.57 -9.50 -10.77
C ALA A 287 -16.96 -10.29 -11.93
N THR A 288 -15.71 -10.73 -11.77
CA THR A 288 -15.03 -11.58 -12.75
C THR A 288 -15.71 -12.94 -12.87
N HIS A 289 -16.17 -13.52 -11.75
CA HIS A 289 -16.93 -14.77 -11.77
C HIS A 289 -18.23 -14.65 -12.57
N TYR A 290 -19.05 -13.62 -12.32
CA TYR A 290 -20.29 -13.42 -13.08
C TYR A 290 -20.04 -13.21 -14.57
N LEU A 291 -18.97 -12.48 -14.94
CA LEU A 291 -18.57 -12.36 -16.34
C LEU A 291 -18.19 -13.72 -16.95
N ASP A 292 -17.33 -14.48 -16.28
CA ASP A 292 -16.89 -15.80 -16.75
C ASP A 292 -18.08 -16.76 -16.91
N THR A 293 -19.04 -16.73 -15.98
CA THR A 293 -20.28 -17.52 -16.03
C THR A 293 -21.12 -17.12 -17.25
N PHE A 294 -21.37 -15.82 -17.44
CA PHE A 294 -22.14 -15.32 -18.59
C PHE A 294 -21.46 -15.61 -19.93
N MET A 295 -20.13 -15.51 -20.00
CA MET A 295 -19.37 -15.77 -21.23
C MET A 295 -19.37 -17.26 -21.62
N LYS A 296 -19.53 -18.17 -20.65
CA LYS A 296 -19.69 -19.62 -20.89
C LYS A 296 -21.11 -19.99 -21.26
N ASP A 297 -22.08 -19.33 -20.63
CA ASP A 297 -23.49 -19.58 -20.83
C ASP A 297 -24.28 -18.27 -20.76
N ASN A 298 -24.70 -17.78 -21.92
CA ASN A 298 -25.39 -16.50 -22.06
C ASN A 298 -26.87 -16.56 -21.63
N THR A 299 -27.40 -17.73 -21.25
CA THR A 299 -28.79 -17.85 -20.77
C THR A 299 -28.98 -17.29 -19.37
N ASN A 300 -27.90 -17.16 -18.59
CA ASN A 300 -27.94 -16.70 -17.19
C ASN A 300 -27.77 -15.18 -17.06
N PHE A 301 -28.16 -14.43 -18.09
CA PHE A 301 -28.06 -12.96 -18.14
C PHE A 301 -28.65 -12.30 -16.88
N GLU A 302 -29.90 -12.63 -16.56
CA GLU A 302 -30.65 -11.98 -15.48
C GLU A 302 -30.01 -12.25 -14.11
N GLU A 303 -29.57 -13.48 -13.88
CA GLU A 303 -28.89 -13.89 -12.65
C GLU A 303 -27.55 -13.16 -12.49
N CYS A 304 -26.75 -13.09 -13.56
CA CYS A 304 -25.46 -12.39 -13.53
C CYS A 304 -25.65 -10.89 -13.27
N VAL A 305 -26.62 -10.26 -13.93
CA VAL A 305 -26.94 -8.84 -13.72
C VAL A 305 -27.43 -8.60 -12.29
N GLN A 306 -28.34 -9.42 -11.77
CA GLN A 306 -28.82 -9.30 -10.39
C GLN A 306 -27.70 -9.48 -9.36
N GLY A 307 -26.81 -10.45 -9.57
CA GLY A 307 -25.65 -10.68 -8.72
C GLY A 307 -24.70 -9.48 -8.68
N LEU A 308 -24.41 -8.89 -9.85
CA LEU A 308 -23.57 -7.69 -9.96
C LEU A 308 -24.24 -6.45 -9.34
N LEU A 309 -25.55 -6.28 -9.54
CA LEU A 309 -26.33 -5.20 -8.91
C LEU A 309 -26.38 -5.33 -7.39
N HIS A 310 -26.45 -6.56 -6.86
CA HIS A 310 -26.34 -6.77 -5.43
C HIS A 310 -24.99 -6.29 -4.89
N LEU A 311 -23.88 -6.60 -5.58
CA LEU A 311 -22.55 -6.11 -5.19
C LEU A 311 -22.44 -4.58 -5.23
N LEU A 312 -23.05 -3.93 -6.23
CA LEU A 312 -23.16 -2.47 -6.32
C LEU A 312 -23.89 -1.82 -5.13
N ASN A 313 -24.74 -2.58 -4.43
CA ASN A 313 -25.48 -2.12 -3.26
C ASN A 313 -24.79 -2.47 -1.93
N THR A 314 -23.61 -3.11 -1.96
CA THR A 314 -22.81 -3.40 -0.77
C THR A 314 -21.84 -2.26 -0.45
N ASP A 315 -21.24 -2.25 0.74
CA ASP A 315 -20.21 -1.29 1.19
C ASP A 315 -18.88 -1.38 0.40
N CYS A 316 -18.85 -1.97 -0.80
CA CYS A 316 -17.64 -2.15 -1.58
C CYS A 316 -17.13 -0.79 -2.12
N PRO A 317 -15.94 -0.31 -1.72
CA PRO A 317 -15.36 0.86 -2.36
C PRO A 317 -15.07 0.57 -3.84
N GLU A 318 -15.21 1.59 -4.69
CA GLU A 318 -14.93 1.59 -6.14
C GLU A 318 -15.68 0.52 -6.95
N HIS A 319 -16.97 0.75 -7.23
CA HIS A 319 -17.77 -0.14 -8.09
C HIS A 319 -17.41 -0.14 -9.59
N GLU A 320 -16.24 0.37 -9.98
CA GLU A 320 -15.85 0.57 -11.37
C GLU A 320 -15.74 -0.74 -12.14
N SER A 321 -15.14 -1.75 -11.53
CA SER A 321 -15.02 -3.09 -12.11
C SER A 321 -16.40 -3.75 -12.31
N ILE A 322 -17.30 -3.57 -11.34
CA ILE A 322 -18.66 -4.10 -11.40
C ILE A 322 -19.46 -3.41 -12.51
N LEU A 323 -19.37 -2.08 -12.62
CA LEU A 323 -20.00 -1.29 -13.69
C LEU A 323 -19.45 -1.66 -15.07
N LEU A 324 -18.13 -1.85 -15.19
CA LEU A 324 -17.50 -2.30 -16.43
C LEU A 324 -18.04 -3.67 -16.85
N VAL A 325 -18.10 -4.62 -15.91
CA VAL A 325 -18.64 -5.97 -16.19
C VAL A 325 -20.11 -5.90 -16.59
N LEU A 326 -20.93 -5.10 -15.91
CA LEU A 326 -22.33 -4.88 -16.29
C LEU A 326 -22.44 -4.34 -17.72
N GLY A 327 -21.65 -3.32 -18.07
CA GLY A 327 -21.61 -2.79 -19.44
C GLY A 327 -21.25 -3.85 -20.48
N ILE A 328 -20.24 -4.69 -20.20
CA ILE A 328 -19.81 -5.78 -21.09
C ILE A 328 -20.94 -6.82 -21.26
N ILE A 329 -21.57 -7.25 -20.17
CA ILE A 329 -22.65 -8.25 -20.20
C ILE A 329 -23.85 -7.72 -21.00
N HIS A 330 -24.27 -6.48 -20.76
CA HIS A 330 -25.36 -5.85 -21.52
C HIS A 330 -25.01 -5.71 -23.01
N GLN A 331 -23.79 -5.29 -23.34
CA GLN A 331 -23.33 -5.16 -24.73
C GLN A 331 -23.37 -6.51 -25.45
N ARG A 332 -22.87 -7.57 -24.80
CA ARG A 332 -22.82 -8.92 -25.34
C ARG A 332 -24.20 -9.56 -25.48
N ASN A 333 -25.13 -9.22 -24.61
CA ASN A 333 -26.53 -9.65 -24.71
C ASN A 333 -27.35 -8.84 -25.73
N GLY A 334 -26.74 -7.88 -26.43
CA GLY A 334 -27.43 -7.03 -27.41
C GLY A 334 -28.23 -5.86 -26.81
N SER A 335 -28.16 -5.65 -25.50
CA SER A 335 -28.77 -4.52 -24.80
C SER A 335 -27.87 -3.29 -24.89
N VAL A 336 -27.97 -2.56 -26.01
CA VAL A 336 -27.16 -1.36 -26.27
C VAL A 336 -27.45 -0.26 -25.25
N GLU A 337 -28.72 -0.03 -24.91
CA GLU A 337 -29.13 0.98 -23.92
C GLU A 337 -28.56 0.69 -22.53
N GLY A 338 -28.60 -0.59 -22.11
CA GLY A 338 -28.02 -1.01 -20.83
C GLY A 338 -26.50 -0.86 -20.81
N ALA A 339 -25.83 -1.21 -21.92
CA ALA A 339 -24.38 -1.04 -22.03
C ALA A 339 -23.98 0.44 -21.92
N ILE A 340 -24.67 1.32 -22.67
CA ILE A 340 -24.44 2.77 -22.62
C ILE A 340 -24.69 3.30 -21.22
N LYS A 341 -25.77 2.88 -20.55
CA LYS A 341 -26.07 3.30 -19.17
C LYS A 341 -24.88 3.03 -18.25
N TYR A 342 -24.36 1.80 -18.21
CA TYR A 342 -23.30 1.44 -17.27
C TYR A 342 -21.92 1.98 -17.66
N TYR A 343 -21.63 2.10 -18.96
CA TYR A 343 -20.41 2.81 -19.40
C TYR A 343 -20.47 4.30 -19.09
N ASN A 344 -21.61 4.95 -19.27
CA ASN A 344 -21.78 6.34 -18.88
C ASN A 344 -21.70 6.49 -17.36
N GLU A 345 -22.33 5.61 -16.56
CA GLU A 345 -22.20 5.67 -15.11
C GLU A 345 -20.75 5.48 -14.65
N LEU A 346 -19.99 4.63 -15.34
CA LEU A 346 -18.55 4.47 -15.12
C LEU A 346 -17.76 5.74 -15.47
N LEU A 347 -18.12 6.44 -16.55
CA LEU A 347 -17.47 7.66 -17.03
C LEU A 347 -17.91 8.94 -16.28
N GLU A 348 -19.15 8.96 -15.79
CA GLU A 348 -19.79 10.07 -15.08
C GLU A 348 -19.44 10.07 -13.60
N ARG A 349 -18.92 8.96 -13.06
CA ARG A 349 -18.29 8.99 -11.75
C ARG A 349 -17.06 9.88 -11.86
N PRO A 350 -17.08 11.10 -11.30
CA PRO A 350 -15.85 11.85 -11.16
C PRO A 350 -14.94 10.99 -10.29
N ASP A 351 -13.64 10.97 -10.57
CA ASP A 351 -12.64 10.60 -9.56
C ASP A 351 -13.13 11.21 -8.25
N ARG A 352 -13.51 10.38 -7.26
CA ARG A 352 -14.08 10.88 -6.01
C ARG A 352 -12.96 11.56 -5.23
N ASP A 353 -12.72 12.80 -5.59
CA ASP A 353 -11.91 13.75 -4.86
C ASP A 353 -12.30 15.19 -5.25
N VAL A 354 -13.61 15.53 -5.22
CA VAL A 354 -14.00 16.96 -5.21
C VAL A 354 -15.21 17.32 -4.32
N ASP A 355 -16.29 16.52 -4.21
CA ASP A 355 -17.55 17.06 -3.65
C ASP A 355 -18.02 16.53 -2.28
N GLY A 356 -17.20 15.74 -1.57
CA GLY A 356 -17.58 15.16 -0.27
C GLY A 356 -17.56 16.12 0.93
N VAL A 357 -17.08 17.36 0.80
CA VAL A 357 -16.87 18.28 1.95
C VAL A 357 -17.82 19.50 1.94
N MET A 358 -18.71 19.64 0.95
CA MET A 358 -19.55 20.85 0.79
C MET A 358 -21.05 20.66 1.08
N GLN A 359 -21.49 19.64 1.83
CA GLN A 359 -22.91 19.55 2.25
C GLN A 359 -23.14 19.19 3.73
N SER A 360 -22.33 19.72 4.65
CA SER A 360 -22.74 19.83 6.06
C SER A 360 -22.63 21.27 6.57
N LYS A 361 -23.41 22.19 5.99
CA LYS A 361 -23.71 23.51 6.59
C LYS A 361 -24.85 24.24 5.88
N VAL A 362 -26.04 23.65 5.83
CA VAL A 362 -27.31 24.41 5.86
C VAL A 362 -28.37 23.55 6.58
N SER A 363 -28.40 23.65 7.90
CA SER A 363 -29.60 23.72 8.76
C SER A 363 -29.14 24.13 10.15
#